data_AF-A0A376RQ71-F1
#
_entry.id   AF-A0A376RQ71-F1
#
_cell.length_a   1.000
_cell.length_b   1.000
_cell.length_c   1.000
_cell.angle_alpha   90.00
_cell.angle_beta   90.00
_cell.angle_gamma   90.00
#
_symmetry.space_group_name_H-M   'P 1'
#
loop_
_entity.id
_entity.type
_entity.pdbx_description
1 polymer ?
#
loop_
_entity_poly.entity_id
_entity_poly.type
_entity_poly.pdbx_seq_one_letter_code
_entity_poly.pdbx_strand_id
1 'polypeptide(L)'
;MLQKTISEYFSNTRVPPIKAKSGTTFRTICHNCNSNILGSMDAEIGRVTTEFIEKLNDYFSGKFFYKNYISLKFDADKFLRAMIGHLLAATSVKDCMKPIVDSPFYTPLRNFVLGRNPDIGATHNIYYWFYPFRKQITAQSVTFYNNGHHSICSCLHFFPISFLVTLKEQGTFPIHATEMTQYDQSLHFNMTTANIDYASFPFVGLKNNQFMMVISGHTCVSYPK
;
A
#
# COMPACT_ATOMS: atom_id res chain seq x y z
N MET A 1 -10.70 13.51 -8.96
CA MET A 1 -10.51 12.67 -7.76
C MET A 1 -10.80 13.52 -6.53
N LEU A 2 -11.36 12.95 -5.47
CA LEU A 2 -11.40 13.61 -4.16
C LEU A 2 -10.31 12.97 -3.30
N GLN A 3 -9.36 13.74 -2.79
CA GLN A 3 -8.31 13.27 -1.87
C GLN A 3 -8.40 14.09 -0.59
N LYS A 4 -8.41 13.43 0.55
CA LYS A 4 -8.46 14.02 1.88
C LYS A 4 -7.33 13.47 2.73
N THR A 5 -6.74 14.28 3.60
CA THR A 5 -5.96 13.78 4.74
C THR A 5 -6.88 13.00 5.69
N ILE A 6 -6.29 12.20 6.58
CA ILE A 6 -7.09 11.46 7.56
C ILE A 6 -7.86 12.39 8.52
N SER A 7 -7.31 13.55 8.90
CA SER A 7 -8.01 14.53 9.74
C SER A 7 -9.19 15.18 9.02
N GLU A 8 -9.04 15.50 7.74
CA GLU A 8 -10.13 16.02 6.90
C GLU A 8 -11.21 14.96 6.65
N TYR A 9 -10.81 13.69 6.55
CA TYR A 9 -11.73 12.58 6.42
C TYR A 9 -12.62 12.46 7.66
N PHE A 10 -12.05 12.55 8.86
CA PHE A 10 -12.80 12.45 10.12
C PHE A 10 -13.54 13.72 10.55
N SER A 11 -13.09 14.91 10.14
CA SER A 11 -13.67 16.19 10.61
C SER A 11 -14.97 16.61 9.91
N ASN A 12 -15.54 15.78 9.02
CA ASN A 12 -16.70 16.12 8.17
C ASN A 12 -16.56 17.43 7.38
N THR A 13 -15.35 17.99 7.29
CA THR A 13 -15.09 19.23 6.57
C THR A 13 -15.18 19.01 5.07
N ARG A 14 -15.75 20.00 4.37
CA ARG A 14 -15.88 19.99 2.92
C ARG A 14 -14.53 20.38 2.28
N VAL A 15 -13.73 19.37 1.95
CA VAL A 15 -12.47 19.55 1.21
C VAL A 15 -12.75 19.73 -0.28
N PRO A 16 -12.22 20.78 -0.93
CA PRO A 16 -12.35 20.95 -2.37
C PRO A 16 -11.65 19.80 -3.12
N PRO A 17 -12.25 19.23 -4.17
CA PRO A 17 -11.66 18.13 -4.92
C PRO A 17 -10.40 18.57 -5.65
N ILE A 18 -9.37 17.72 -5.61
CA ILE A 18 -8.14 17.93 -6.38
C ILE A 18 -8.40 17.54 -7.84
N LYS A 19 -8.07 18.45 -8.77
CA LYS A 19 -8.04 18.14 -10.22
C LYS A 19 -6.85 17.23 -10.55
N ALA A 20 -6.92 15.97 -10.15
CA ALA A 20 -5.99 14.92 -10.56
C ALA A 20 -6.51 14.21 -11.82
N LYS A 21 -5.60 13.91 -12.77
CA LYS A 21 -5.92 13.22 -14.04
C LYS A 21 -6.20 11.72 -13.83
N SER A 22 -5.54 11.07 -12.87
CA SER A 22 -5.74 9.68 -12.45
C SER A 22 -4.84 9.36 -11.25
N GLY A 23 -5.28 8.51 -10.31
CA GLY A 23 -4.46 8.10 -9.14
C GLY A 23 -4.21 9.19 -8.08
N THR A 24 -3.69 8.78 -6.93
CA THR A 24 -3.33 9.68 -5.82
C THR A 24 -2.19 10.59 -6.25
N THR A 25 -2.35 11.91 -6.12
CA THR A 25 -1.32 12.88 -6.54
C THR A 25 -0.55 13.40 -5.34
N PHE A 26 0.76 13.10 -5.29
CA PHE A 26 1.68 13.65 -4.31
C PHE A 26 2.61 14.66 -4.99
N ARG A 27 2.70 15.89 -4.47
CA ARG A 27 3.57 16.97 -5.01
C ARG A 27 5.02 16.91 -4.48
N THR A 28 5.39 15.80 -3.85
CA THR A 28 6.59 15.65 -2.99
C THR A 28 7.72 14.88 -3.65
N ILE A 29 7.53 14.39 -4.88
CA ILE A 29 8.55 13.67 -5.64
C ILE A 29 9.21 14.62 -6.64
N CYS A 30 10.55 14.58 -6.75
CA CYS A 30 11.25 15.34 -7.78
C CYS A 30 10.98 14.76 -9.19
N HIS A 31 11.14 15.57 -10.24
CA HIS A 31 10.91 15.15 -11.62
C HIS A 31 11.69 13.89 -12.00
N ASN A 32 12.96 13.77 -11.57
CA ASN A 32 13.79 12.60 -11.88
C ASN A 32 13.26 11.33 -11.20
N CYS A 33 12.93 11.38 -9.91
CA CYS A 33 12.37 10.22 -9.20
C CYS A 33 11.00 9.83 -9.76
N ASN A 34 10.15 10.81 -10.08
CA ASN A 34 8.82 10.55 -10.61
C ASN A 34 8.87 9.98 -12.03
N SER A 35 9.65 10.58 -12.92
CA SER A 35 9.66 10.22 -14.35
C SER A 35 10.60 9.06 -14.66
N ASN A 36 11.84 9.07 -14.14
CA ASN A 36 12.86 8.10 -14.53
C ASN A 36 12.84 6.85 -13.64
N ILE A 37 12.68 7.01 -12.32
CA ILE A 37 12.74 5.88 -11.37
C ILE A 37 11.38 5.20 -11.27
N LEU A 38 10.34 5.93 -10.85
CA LEU A 38 9.01 5.34 -10.66
C LEU A 38 8.26 5.16 -11.98
N GLY A 39 8.28 6.16 -12.86
CA GLY A 39 7.56 6.10 -14.13
C GLY A 39 7.95 4.92 -15.03
N SER A 40 9.19 4.44 -14.94
CA SER A 40 9.64 3.25 -15.70
C SER A 40 9.16 1.92 -15.10
N MET A 41 8.81 1.90 -13.81
CA MET A 41 8.38 0.71 -13.07
C MET A 41 6.85 0.66 -12.84
N ASP A 42 6.18 1.81 -12.85
CA ASP A 42 4.73 1.95 -12.68
C ASP A 42 3.90 1.16 -13.71
N ALA A 43 4.46 0.94 -14.91
CA ALA A 43 3.86 0.12 -15.94
C ALA A 43 3.54 -1.30 -15.42
N GLU A 44 4.37 -1.84 -14.52
CA GLU A 44 4.15 -3.18 -13.96
C GLU A 44 2.97 -3.21 -12.98
N ILE A 45 2.80 -2.17 -12.14
CA ILE A 45 1.61 -2.04 -11.29
C ILE A 45 0.35 -1.99 -12.15
N GLY A 46 0.38 -1.16 -13.21
CA GLY A 46 -0.73 -1.02 -14.15
C GLY A 46 -1.08 -2.34 -14.82
N ARG A 47 -0.08 -3.06 -15.34
CA ARG A 47 -0.25 -4.37 -15.98
C ARG A 47 -0.86 -5.40 -15.03
N VAL A 48 -0.28 -5.56 -13.82
CA VAL A 48 -0.76 -6.50 -12.79
C VAL A 48 -2.20 -6.16 -12.38
N THR A 49 -2.51 -4.87 -12.20
CA THR A 49 -3.84 -4.41 -11.80
C THR A 49 -4.88 -4.69 -12.88
N THR A 50 -4.58 -4.39 -14.14
CA THR A 50 -5.48 -4.68 -15.27
C THR A 50 -5.73 -6.18 -15.41
N GLU A 51 -4.67 -7.00 -15.39
CA GLU A 51 -4.80 -8.47 -15.45
C GLU A 51 -5.62 -9.00 -14.26
N PHE A 52 -5.46 -8.43 -13.07
CA PHE A 52 -6.26 -8.80 -11.90
C PHE A 52 -7.73 -8.46 -12.11
N ILE A 53 -8.06 -7.27 -12.62
CA ILE A 53 -9.45 -6.87 -12.87
C ILE A 53 -10.11 -7.80 -13.91
N GLU A 54 -9.39 -8.18 -14.97
CA GLU A 54 -9.88 -9.15 -15.95
C GLU A 54 -10.17 -10.50 -15.30
N LYS A 55 -9.25 -11.04 -14.49
CA LYS A 55 -9.46 -12.30 -13.76
C LYS A 55 -10.55 -12.22 -12.69
N LEU A 56 -10.76 -11.05 -12.09
CA LEU A 56 -11.86 -10.81 -11.16
C LEU A 56 -13.20 -10.86 -11.86
N ASN A 57 -13.33 -10.23 -13.03
CA ASN A 57 -14.55 -10.31 -13.84
C ASN A 57 -14.86 -11.77 -14.22
N ASP A 58 -13.84 -12.51 -14.61
CA ASP A 58 -13.91 -13.94 -14.88
C ASP A 58 -14.38 -14.73 -13.64
N TYR A 59 -13.79 -14.47 -12.48
CA TYR A 59 -14.17 -15.09 -11.21
C TYR A 59 -15.62 -14.81 -10.84
N PHE A 60 -16.06 -13.55 -10.91
CA PHE A 60 -17.45 -13.16 -10.61
C PHE A 60 -18.45 -13.62 -11.68
N SER A 61 -18.01 -13.87 -12.91
CA SER A 61 -18.84 -14.50 -13.96
C SER A 61 -19.05 -16.00 -13.76
N GLY A 62 -18.43 -16.61 -12.74
CA GLY A 62 -18.56 -18.03 -12.43
C GLY A 62 -17.58 -18.93 -13.19
N LYS A 63 -16.53 -18.38 -13.82
CA LYS A 63 -15.45 -19.22 -14.37
C LYS A 63 -14.76 -19.98 -13.24
N PHE A 64 -14.23 -21.16 -13.56
CA PHE A 64 -13.57 -22.01 -12.59
C PHE A 64 -12.24 -21.41 -12.13
N PHE A 65 -12.06 -21.28 -10.81
CA PHE A 65 -10.79 -20.95 -10.17
C PHE A 65 -10.50 -21.97 -9.07
N TYR A 66 -9.27 -22.48 -9.05
CA TYR A 66 -8.88 -23.49 -8.08
C TYR A 66 -8.82 -22.89 -6.66
N LYS A 67 -9.47 -23.56 -5.69
CA LYS A 67 -9.46 -23.21 -4.26
C LYS A 67 -9.81 -21.75 -3.93
N ASN A 68 -10.58 -21.06 -4.77
CA ASN A 68 -10.88 -19.63 -4.63
C ASN A 68 -9.62 -18.73 -4.63
N TYR A 69 -8.59 -19.10 -5.41
CA TYR A 69 -7.41 -18.27 -5.60
C TYR A 69 -7.34 -17.69 -7.01
N ILE A 70 -6.96 -16.41 -7.10
CA ILE A 70 -6.53 -15.77 -8.34
C ILE A 70 -5.01 -15.63 -8.30
N SER A 71 -4.32 -16.12 -9.34
CA SER A 71 -2.86 -16.04 -9.45
C SER A 71 -2.45 -15.18 -10.64
N LEU A 72 -1.46 -14.31 -10.44
CA LEU A 72 -0.97 -13.34 -11.43
C LEU A 72 0.54 -13.43 -11.51
N LYS A 73 1.10 -13.53 -12.71
CA LYS A 73 2.56 -13.41 -12.88
C LYS A 73 2.95 -11.94 -12.75
N PHE A 74 4.12 -11.68 -12.17
CA PHE A 74 4.64 -10.33 -12.02
C PHE A 74 6.17 -10.29 -11.95
N ASP A 75 6.73 -9.13 -12.26
CA ASP A 75 8.13 -8.80 -12.01
C ASP A 75 8.25 -8.22 -10.60
N ALA A 76 8.70 -9.04 -9.65
CA ALA A 76 8.75 -8.69 -8.24
C ALA A 76 9.62 -7.46 -7.96
N ASP A 77 10.76 -7.32 -8.62
CA ASP A 77 11.65 -6.19 -8.42
C ASP A 77 10.99 -4.87 -8.88
N LYS A 78 10.45 -4.84 -10.11
CA LYS A 78 9.75 -3.64 -10.61
C LYS A 78 8.51 -3.31 -9.78
N PHE A 79 7.70 -4.30 -9.47
CA PHE A 79 6.46 -4.12 -8.73
C PHE A 79 6.72 -3.60 -7.31
N LEU A 80 7.64 -4.23 -6.57
CA LEU A 80 7.97 -3.82 -5.20
C LEU A 80 8.59 -2.42 -5.16
N ARG A 81 9.53 -2.10 -6.07
CA ARG A 81 10.14 -0.77 -6.12
C ARG A 81 9.12 0.32 -6.41
N ALA A 82 8.22 0.08 -7.36
CA ALA A 82 7.16 1.02 -7.69
C ALA A 82 6.20 1.21 -6.50
N MET A 83 5.71 0.12 -5.90
CA MET A 83 4.78 0.17 -4.77
C MET A 83 5.38 0.88 -3.54
N ILE A 84 6.63 0.53 -3.17
CA ILE A 84 7.35 1.18 -2.07
C ILE A 84 7.66 2.64 -2.43
N GLY A 85 7.98 2.94 -3.68
CA GLY A 85 8.20 4.29 -4.17
C GLY A 85 6.99 5.21 -3.98
N HIS A 86 5.81 4.75 -4.40
CA HIS A 86 4.53 5.46 -4.16
C HIS A 86 4.24 5.63 -2.68
N LEU A 87 4.55 4.62 -1.87
CA LEU A 87 4.37 4.67 -0.42
C LEU A 87 5.27 5.71 0.25
N LEU A 88 6.54 5.77 -0.14
CA LEU A 88 7.50 6.77 0.36
C LEU A 88 7.17 8.19 -0.12
N ALA A 89 6.55 8.33 -1.29
CA ALA A 89 6.10 9.61 -1.81
C ALA A 89 4.91 10.19 -1.04
N ALA A 90 4.16 9.36 -0.30
CA ALA A 90 2.93 9.73 0.38
C ALA A 90 3.14 10.55 1.66
N THR A 91 3.81 11.69 1.52
CA THR A 91 4.12 12.63 2.59
C THR A 91 3.58 14.02 2.28
N SER A 92 3.58 14.90 3.28
CA SER A 92 3.12 16.29 3.11
C SER A 92 4.22 17.15 2.48
N VAL A 93 3.83 18.21 1.77
CA VAL A 93 4.79 19.18 1.22
C VAL A 93 5.65 19.80 2.33
N LYS A 94 5.07 20.02 3.52
CA LYS A 94 5.81 20.56 4.67
C LYS A 94 6.88 19.60 5.17
N ASP A 95 6.55 18.30 5.23
CA ASP A 95 7.50 17.28 5.67
C ASP A 95 8.59 17.03 4.63
N CYS A 96 8.27 17.18 3.34
CA CYS A 96 9.25 17.10 2.25
C CYS A 96 10.30 18.21 2.27
N MET A 97 10.02 19.36 2.91
CA MET A 97 11.01 20.44 3.07
C MET A 97 11.95 20.20 4.27
N LYS A 98 11.64 19.24 5.14
CA LYS A 98 12.52 18.90 6.27
C LYS A 98 13.69 18.05 5.76
N PRO A 99 14.86 18.14 6.43
CA PRO A 99 15.97 17.25 6.10
C PRO A 99 15.55 15.79 6.26
N ILE A 100 16.05 14.93 5.36
CA ILE A 100 15.80 13.50 5.43
C ILE A 100 16.47 12.98 6.71
N VAL A 101 15.66 12.35 7.56
CA VAL A 101 16.13 11.66 8.75
C VAL A 101 16.29 10.18 8.42
N ASP A 102 17.44 9.62 8.78
CA ASP A 102 17.66 8.18 8.69
C ASP A 102 16.90 7.44 9.78
N SER A 103 16.28 6.33 9.39
CA SER A 103 15.59 5.46 10.32
C SER A 103 15.67 4.00 9.87
N PRO A 104 15.61 3.05 10.81
CA PRO A 104 15.58 1.62 10.49
C PRO A 104 14.44 1.23 9.54
N PHE A 105 13.35 1.99 9.55
CA PHE A 105 12.19 1.77 8.67
C PHE A 105 12.40 2.37 7.27
N TYR A 106 12.68 3.68 7.18
CA TYR A 106 12.62 4.37 5.89
C TYR A 106 13.94 4.30 5.09
N THR A 107 15.09 4.24 5.75
CA THR A 107 16.38 4.22 5.05
C THR A 107 16.55 2.98 4.17
N PRO A 108 16.24 1.75 4.64
CA PRO A 108 16.31 0.57 3.78
C PRO A 108 15.33 0.62 2.60
N LEU A 109 14.10 1.12 2.82
CA LEU A 109 13.11 1.27 1.75
C LEU A 109 13.57 2.25 0.66
N ARG A 110 14.14 3.40 1.06
CA ARG A 110 14.72 4.37 0.11
C ARG A 110 15.86 3.74 -0.69
N ASN A 111 16.77 3.05 -0.01
CA ASN A 111 17.91 2.39 -0.66
C ASN A 111 17.44 1.28 -1.60
N PHE A 112 16.40 0.54 -1.23
CA PHE A 112 15.78 -0.44 -2.10
C PHE A 112 15.25 0.23 -3.36
N VAL A 113 14.37 1.23 -3.27
CA VAL A 113 13.82 1.94 -4.45
C VAL A 113 14.91 2.52 -5.35
N LEU A 114 15.97 3.08 -4.77
CA LEU A 114 17.10 3.68 -5.51
C LEU A 114 18.08 2.66 -6.11
N GLY A 115 17.88 1.35 -5.92
CA GLY A 115 18.77 0.30 -6.44
C GLY A 115 20.07 0.14 -5.65
N ARG A 116 20.15 0.73 -4.46
CA ARG A 116 21.34 0.67 -3.58
C ARG A 116 21.32 -0.53 -2.64
N ASN A 117 20.14 -1.09 -2.37
CA ASN A 117 19.97 -2.34 -1.64
C ASN A 117 19.15 -3.32 -2.50
N PRO A 118 19.71 -4.47 -2.91
CA PRO A 118 18.97 -5.46 -3.67
C PRO A 118 18.13 -6.41 -2.82
N ASP A 119 18.29 -6.46 -1.48
CA ASP A 119 17.52 -7.37 -0.62
C ASP A 119 16.69 -6.60 0.41
N ILE A 120 15.42 -6.38 0.07
CA ILE A 120 14.47 -5.76 0.99
C ILE A 120 14.00 -6.74 2.09
N GLY A 121 14.00 -8.04 1.81
CA GLY A 121 13.52 -9.09 2.71
C GLY A 121 14.39 -9.27 3.96
N ALA A 122 15.62 -8.78 3.93
CA ALA A 122 16.52 -8.70 5.08
C ALA A 122 16.10 -7.66 6.13
N THR A 123 15.27 -6.67 5.76
CA THR A 123 14.92 -5.55 6.65
C THR A 123 13.42 -5.37 6.88
N HIS A 124 12.60 -5.81 5.93
CA HIS A 124 11.15 -5.63 5.96
C HIS A 124 10.42 -6.92 5.60
N ASN A 125 9.21 -7.09 6.14
CA ASN A 125 8.22 -8.00 5.59
C ASN A 125 7.23 -7.20 4.75
N ILE A 126 6.75 -7.82 3.68
CA ILE A 126 5.81 -7.21 2.75
C ILE A 126 4.63 -8.15 2.62
N TYR A 127 3.43 -7.62 2.79
CA TYR A 127 2.20 -8.39 2.75
C TYR A 127 1.22 -7.80 1.74
N TYR A 128 0.42 -8.68 1.14
CA TYR A 128 -0.64 -8.29 0.23
C TYR A 128 -1.88 -9.15 0.40
N TRP A 129 -3.02 -8.62 0.00
CA TRP A 129 -4.30 -9.34 -0.04
C TRP A 129 -5.29 -8.65 -0.98
N PHE A 130 -6.42 -9.31 -1.23
CA PHE A 130 -7.48 -8.75 -2.06
C PHE A 130 -8.19 -7.59 -1.34
N TYR A 131 -8.25 -6.44 -2.01
CA TYR A 131 -8.88 -5.23 -1.50
C TYR A 131 -10.15 -4.91 -2.31
N PRO A 132 -11.36 -5.16 -1.77
CA PRO A 132 -12.60 -5.08 -2.55
C PRO A 132 -13.19 -3.66 -2.65
N PHE A 133 -12.56 -2.65 -2.04
CA PHE A 133 -13.16 -1.31 -1.93
C PHE A 133 -12.61 -0.36 -2.98
N ARG A 134 -13.48 0.54 -3.48
CA ARG A 134 -13.06 1.61 -4.41
C ARG A 134 -12.25 2.71 -3.74
N LYS A 135 -12.36 2.84 -2.41
CA LYS A 135 -11.65 3.85 -1.62
C LYS A 135 -10.16 3.53 -1.64
N GLN A 136 -9.34 4.47 -2.04
CA GLN A 136 -7.89 4.33 -1.96
C GLN A 136 -7.40 4.89 -0.62
N ILE A 137 -6.47 4.20 0.01
CA ILE A 137 -5.84 4.63 1.25
C ILE A 137 -4.33 4.52 1.06
N THR A 138 -3.61 5.59 1.39
CA THR A 138 -2.16 5.53 1.46
C THR A 138 -1.74 6.09 2.80
N ALA A 139 -0.92 5.33 3.52
CA ALA A 139 -0.39 5.73 4.80
C ALA A 139 1.10 5.41 4.86
N GLN A 140 1.93 6.44 4.85
CA GLN A 140 3.37 6.30 4.97
C GLN A 140 3.77 5.84 6.37
N SER A 141 3.08 6.27 7.43
CA SER A 141 3.41 5.88 8.80
C SER A 141 2.16 5.63 9.63
N VAL A 142 2.01 4.39 10.08
CA VAL A 142 1.01 3.98 11.06
C VAL A 142 1.71 3.20 12.15
N THR A 143 1.47 3.58 13.41
CA THR A 143 1.83 2.73 14.55
C THR A 143 0.56 2.03 15.01
N PHE A 144 0.56 0.70 14.94
CA PHE A 144 -0.53 -0.14 15.42
C PHE A 144 -0.09 -0.87 16.67
N TYR A 145 -0.87 -0.74 17.73
CA TYR A 145 -0.67 -1.50 18.96
C TYR A 145 -1.75 -2.56 19.10
N ASN A 146 -1.33 -3.78 19.43
CA ASN A 146 -2.19 -4.93 19.61
C ASN A 146 -1.72 -5.77 20.79
N ASN A 147 -2.43 -5.69 21.92
CA ASN A 147 -2.21 -6.56 23.09
C ASN A 147 -0.73 -6.65 23.53
N GLY A 148 -0.06 -5.51 23.71
CA GLY A 148 1.35 -5.46 24.14
C GLY A 148 2.37 -5.38 23.01
N HIS A 149 1.99 -5.72 21.79
CA HIS A 149 2.86 -5.62 20.62
C HIS A 149 2.65 -4.30 19.88
N HIS A 150 3.75 -3.62 19.53
CA HIS A 150 3.72 -2.42 18.71
C HIS A 150 4.32 -2.73 17.35
N SER A 151 3.62 -2.35 16.28
CA SER A 151 4.06 -2.52 14.90
C SER A 151 4.04 -1.17 14.21
N ILE A 152 5.16 -0.78 13.63
CA ILE A 152 5.20 0.31 12.66
C ILE A 152 4.93 -0.29 11.28
N CYS A 153 4.01 0.31 10.54
CA CYS A 153 3.72 -0.12 9.19
C CYS A 153 3.41 1.04 8.26
N SER A 154 3.59 0.77 6.97
CA SER A 154 3.19 1.63 5.87
C SER A 154 2.27 0.82 4.97
N CYS A 155 1.19 1.41 4.47
CA CYS A 155 0.23 0.69 3.64
C CYS A 155 -0.27 1.50 2.45
N LEU A 156 -0.58 0.77 1.39
CA LEU A 156 -1.17 1.27 0.16
C LEU A 156 -2.32 0.32 -0.21
N HIS A 157 -3.54 0.81 -0.11
CA HIS A 157 -4.75 0.08 -0.45
C HIS A 157 -5.41 0.75 -1.65
N PHE A 158 -5.63 0.01 -2.72
CA PHE A 158 -6.40 0.44 -3.89
C PHE A 158 -7.08 -0.76 -4.51
N PHE A 159 -8.22 -0.58 -5.19
CA PHE A 159 -8.85 -1.72 -5.85
C PHE A 159 -7.94 -2.28 -6.96
N PRO A 160 -7.65 -3.60 -7.03
CA PRO A 160 -8.07 -4.68 -6.13
C PRO A 160 -6.99 -5.18 -5.14
N ILE A 161 -5.90 -4.42 -4.93
CA ILE A 161 -4.71 -4.84 -4.16
C ILE A 161 -4.58 -4.03 -2.86
N SER A 162 -4.42 -4.74 -1.76
CA SER A 162 -3.88 -4.21 -0.53
C SER A 162 -2.39 -4.53 -0.43
N PHE A 163 -1.60 -3.58 0.05
CA PHE A 163 -0.16 -3.71 0.25
C PHE A 163 0.24 -3.12 1.61
N LEU A 164 1.04 -3.87 2.36
CA LEU A 164 1.49 -3.52 3.70
C LEU A 164 2.98 -3.82 3.83
N VAL A 165 3.73 -2.89 4.41
CA VAL A 165 5.15 -3.01 4.69
C VAL A 165 5.37 -2.84 6.18
N THR A 166 6.14 -3.73 6.79
CA THR A 166 6.51 -3.69 8.22
C THR A 166 8.00 -3.92 8.37
N LEU A 167 8.56 -3.56 9.54
CA LEU A 167 9.90 -4.06 9.90
C LEU A 167 9.89 -5.59 9.96
N LYS A 168 11.04 -6.17 9.64
CA LYS A 168 11.26 -7.62 9.70
C LYS A 168 10.86 -8.16 11.07
N GLU A 169 9.98 -9.16 11.07
CA GLU A 169 9.52 -9.92 12.23
C GLU A 169 8.80 -9.08 13.30
N GLN A 170 8.38 -7.86 12.98
CA GLN A 170 7.68 -6.96 13.89
C GLN A 170 6.27 -6.60 13.42
N GLY A 171 5.84 -7.14 12.28
CA GLY A 171 4.57 -6.81 11.66
C GLY A 171 3.35 -7.30 12.43
N THR A 172 2.31 -6.47 12.48
CA THR A 172 0.92 -6.93 12.68
C THR A 172 0.19 -6.84 11.35
N PHE A 173 -0.44 -7.92 10.92
CA PHE A 173 -1.13 -8.04 9.64
C PHE A 173 -2.36 -8.94 9.80
N PRO A 174 -3.37 -8.82 8.91
CA PRO A 174 -4.56 -9.64 9.02
C PRO A 174 -4.28 -11.09 8.59
N ILE A 175 -5.03 -12.05 9.15
CA ILE A 175 -4.79 -13.50 8.93
C ILE A 175 -4.86 -13.95 7.46
N HIS A 176 -5.55 -13.19 6.61
CA HIS A 176 -5.70 -13.48 5.18
C HIS A 176 -4.62 -12.81 4.31
N ALA A 177 -3.70 -12.08 4.92
CA ALA A 177 -2.56 -11.50 4.22
C ALA A 177 -1.59 -12.61 3.80
N THR A 178 -1.06 -12.46 2.59
CA THR A 178 0.01 -13.32 2.07
C THR A 178 1.31 -12.52 2.11
N GLU A 179 2.38 -13.12 2.66
CA GLU A 179 3.71 -12.53 2.59
C GLU A 179 4.26 -12.66 1.17
N MET A 180 4.91 -11.60 0.70
CA MET A 180 5.60 -11.54 -0.59
C MET A 180 7.10 -11.41 -0.38
N THR A 181 7.85 -12.10 -1.23
CA THR A 181 9.30 -11.92 -1.36
C THR A 181 9.66 -11.34 -2.73
N GLN A 182 10.85 -10.76 -2.83
CA GLN A 182 11.39 -10.27 -4.11
C GLN A 182 11.75 -11.39 -5.10
N TYR A 183 11.65 -12.65 -4.68
CA TYR A 183 11.93 -13.83 -5.50
C TYR A 183 10.65 -14.51 -6.03
N ASP A 184 9.48 -14.03 -5.59
CA ASP A 184 8.21 -14.60 -6.00
C ASP A 184 7.97 -14.33 -7.49
N GLN A 185 7.44 -15.33 -8.19
CA GLN A 185 7.11 -15.23 -9.61
C GLN A 185 5.62 -14.95 -9.84
N SER A 186 4.81 -15.05 -8.79
CA SER A 186 3.37 -14.87 -8.86
C SER A 186 2.79 -14.32 -7.56
N LEU A 187 1.79 -13.47 -7.71
CA LEU A 187 0.92 -13.03 -6.62
C LEU A 187 -0.27 -13.99 -6.55
N HIS A 188 -0.64 -14.39 -5.34
CA HIS A 188 -1.73 -15.32 -5.06
C HIS A 188 -2.76 -14.65 -4.14
N PHE A 189 -3.94 -14.37 -4.66
CA PHE A 189 -5.01 -13.70 -3.95
C PHE A 189 -6.07 -14.70 -3.52
N ASN A 190 -6.25 -14.86 -2.20
CA ASN A 190 -7.38 -15.58 -1.64
C ASN A 190 -8.65 -14.72 -1.79
N MET A 191 -9.63 -15.24 -2.51
CA MET A 191 -10.89 -14.54 -2.82
C MET A 191 -12.01 -14.80 -1.79
N THR A 192 -11.70 -15.49 -0.69
CA THR A 192 -12.66 -15.76 0.38
C THR A 192 -13.04 -14.49 1.13
N THR A 193 -14.33 -14.30 1.41
CA THR A 193 -14.85 -13.10 2.09
C THR A 193 -14.81 -13.17 3.62
N ALA A 194 -14.35 -14.29 4.20
CA ALA A 194 -14.38 -14.55 5.65
C ALA A 194 -13.70 -13.47 6.51
N ASN A 195 -12.73 -12.73 5.96
CA ASN A 195 -11.98 -11.69 6.67
C ASN A 195 -12.13 -10.30 6.05
N ILE A 196 -13.22 -10.04 5.33
CA ILE A 196 -13.45 -8.78 4.61
C ILE A 196 -13.44 -7.55 5.52
N ASP A 197 -13.87 -7.69 6.78
CA ASP A 197 -13.81 -6.64 7.79
C ASP A 197 -12.38 -6.15 8.06
N TYR A 198 -11.39 -7.01 7.80
CA TYR A 198 -9.97 -6.69 7.95
C TYR A 198 -9.30 -6.28 6.64
N ALA A 199 -10.04 -6.18 5.52
CA ALA A 199 -9.43 -5.87 4.23
C ALA A 199 -8.84 -4.44 4.18
N SER A 200 -9.29 -3.51 5.03
CA SER A 200 -8.69 -2.18 5.15
C SER A 200 -7.67 -2.06 6.30
N PHE A 201 -7.18 -3.16 6.88
CA PHE A 201 -6.20 -3.11 7.97
C PHE A 201 -4.96 -2.28 7.57
N PRO A 202 -4.48 -1.36 8.43
CA PRO A 202 -4.80 -1.17 9.85
C PRO A 202 -6.02 -0.27 10.14
N PHE A 203 -6.70 0.25 9.12
CA PHE A 203 -7.87 1.14 9.24
C PHE A 203 -9.17 0.35 9.46
N VAL A 204 -9.18 -0.49 10.48
CA VAL A 204 -10.31 -1.35 10.86
C VAL A 204 -10.86 -0.91 12.22
N GLY A 205 -12.05 -1.40 12.58
CA GLY A 205 -12.58 -1.19 13.92
C GLY A 205 -11.65 -1.80 14.97
N LEU A 206 -11.13 -0.96 15.86
CA LEU A 206 -10.26 -1.38 16.97
C LEU A 206 -11.06 -2.18 17.99
N LYS A 207 -10.48 -3.25 18.53
CA LYS A 207 -11.10 -4.12 19.53
C LYS A 207 -10.19 -4.27 20.74
N ASN A 208 -10.77 -4.35 21.94
CA ASN A 208 -10.05 -4.59 23.19
C ASN A 208 -8.90 -3.57 23.38
N ASN A 209 -7.68 -4.05 23.65
CA ASN A 209 -6.50 -3.23 23.88
C ASN A 209 -5.75 -2.96 22.56
N GLN A 210 -6.46 -2.36 21.60
CA GLN A 210 -5.91 -1.94 20.32
C GLN A 210 -6.02 -0.42 20.19
N PHE A 211 -4.94 0.20 19.72
CA PHE A 211 -4.96 1.59 19.31
C PHE A 211 -4.05 1.80 18.10
N MET A 212 -4.33 2.87 17.37
CA MET A 212 -3.60 3.25 16.19
C MET A 212 -3.19 4.72 16.30
N MET A 213 -1.93 5.00 16.02
CA MET A 213 -1.42 6.36 15.89
C MET A 213 -1.10 6.62 14.41
N VAL A 214 -1.61 7.73 13.89
CA VAL A 214 -1.40 8.18 12.52
C VAL A 214 -1.00 9.65 12.52
N ILE A 215 -0.13 10.01 11.58
CA ILE A 215 0.25 11.41 11.37
C ILE A 215 -0.56 11.93 10.20
N SER A 216 -1.27 13.05 10.40
CA SER A 216 -2.23 13.54 9.42
C SER A 216 -1.64 13.80 8.03
N GLY A 217 -0.41 14.34 7.99
CA GLY A 217 0.32 14.59 6.74
C GLY A 217 0.85 13.34 6.03
N HIS A 218 0.81 12.18 6.69
CA HIS A 218 1.35 10.91 6.19
C HIS A 218 0.25 9.92 5.81
N THR A 219 -1.02 10.27 6.02
CA THR A 219 -2.16 9.40 5.70
C THR A 219 -3.20 10.16 4.87
N CYS A 220 -3.48 9.66 3.69
CA CYS A 220 -4.52 10.18 2.81
C CYS A 220 -5.50 9.11 2.37
N VAL A 221 -6.73 9.56 2.14
CA VAL A 221 -7.83 8.76 1.61
C VAL A 221 -8.30 9.44 0.32
N SER A 222 -8.32 8.68 -0.77
CA SER A 222 -8.79 9.16 -2.07
C SER A 222 -9.97 8.34 -2.59
N TYR A 223 -10.85 9.03 -3.33
CA TYR A 223 -11.98 8.45 -4.03
C TYR A 223 -11.76 8.67 -5.53
N PRO A 224 -11.47 7.60 -6.30
CA PRO A 224 -11.54 7.68 -7.75
C PRO A 224 -12.97 8.06 -8.16
N LYS A 225 -13.09 8.91 -9.19
CA LYS A 225 -14.39 9.32 -9.74
C LYS A 225 -15.03 8.15 -10.48
#